data_AF-A0A927DWT3-F1
#
_entry.id   AF-A0A927DWT3-F1
#
_cell.length_a   1.000
_cell.length_b   1.000
_cell.length_c   1.000
_cell.angle_alpha   90.00
_cell.angle_beta   90.00
_cell.angle_gamma   90.00
#
_symmetry.space_group_name_H-M   'P 1'
#
loop_
_entity.id
_entity.type
_entity.pdbx_description
1 polymer ?
#
loop_
_entity_poly.entity_id
_entity_poly.type
_entity_poly.pdbx_seq_one_letter_code
_entity_poly.pdbx_strand_id
1 'polypeptide(L)'
;MQDGANRHRPGYDLTFSAPKSVSVMAMLGGDKRLIDAHNRAVTEAVRQLETLAATRVMTDGKSETVLTGNLIVAKFNHDTNRNQEPQIHTHAVVINATQNGDKWQSLGTDKIGKTGFIENVYANQIAFGKLYREAFKPPVEKLGYETEVVGKHGMWEMKGVPVEPFSTRSQEVREAAGPDASLKSRDVAALDTRKSKEAIDPAEKMVEWMNTLKETGFDIRGYREAADARAAELARAPAAPVNTDGPDITDVVTKAIAGLSDRKVQFTYADLLARTVGQLEAKDGVFDLARKGIDAAIEREQLIPLDREKGLFTSNIHVLDELAVKALSQEVQRQNHVSVTPDASVVRRVPFSDAVSVLAQDRLGNGYCFRSGRCNRPAGAGGRVNPDGPGAGA
;
A
#
# COMPACT_ATOMS: atom_id res chain seq x y z
N MET A 1 33.51 3.89 -15.25
CA MET A 1 33.32 2.80 -16.23
C MET A 1 34.15 1.60 -15.79
N GLN A 2 33.59 0.39 -15.82
CA GLN A 2 34.33 -0.87 -15.69
C GLN A 2 34.08 -1.63 -17.00
N ASP A 3 35.14 -2.07 -17.66
CA ASP A 3 35.07 -2.80 -18.94
C ASP A 3 34.35 -2.01 -20.07
N GLY A 4 34.52 -0.68 -20.12
CA GLY A 4 33.85 0.19 -21.09
C GLY A 4 32.35 0.43 -20.84
N ALA A 5 31.75 -0.26 -19.86
CA ALA A 5 30.36 -0.06 -19.46
C ALA A 5 30.25 0.82 -18.20
N ASN A 6 29.27 1.72 -18.18
CA ASN A 6 28.92 2.41 -16.95
C ASN A 6 28.11 1.47 -16.04
N ARG A 7 28.70 1.01 -14.93
CA ARG A 7 28.02 0.17 -13.93
C ARG A 7 27.15 0.97 -12.96
N HIS A 8 27.19 2.31 -13.04
CA HIS A 8 26.31 3.17 -12.25
C HIS A 8 24.85 2.97 -12.69
N ARG A 9 23.97 2.70 -11.74
CA ARG A 9 22.53 2.68 -12.00
C ARG A 9 22.08 4.09 -12.34
N PRO A 10 21.38 4.33 -13.47
CA PRO A 10 21.03 5.68 -13.88
C PRO A 10 20.15 6.45 -12.88
N GLY A 11 19.17 5.77 -12.29
CA GLY A 11 18.17 6.40 -11.43
C GLY A 11 16.93 5.55 -11.27
N TYR A 12 15.88 6.19 -10.74
CA TYR A 12 14.57 5.61 -10.51
C TYR A 12 13.51 6.52 -11.12
N ASP A 13 12.55 5.95 -11.84
CA ASP A 13 11.43 6.69 -12.41
C ASP A 13 10.20 6.52 -11.51
N LEU A 14 9.73 7.63 -10.95
CA LEU A 14 8.53 7.68 -10.13
C LEU A 14 7.44 8.39 -10.94
N THR A 15 6.52 7.60 -11.50
CA THR A 15 5.47 8.13 -12.36
C THR A 15 4.22 8.51 -11.55
N PHE A 16 3.87 9.79 -11.54
CA PHE A 16 2.65 10.31 -10.91
C PHE A 16 1.56 10.49 -11.95
N SER A 17 0.52 9.67 -11.91
CA SER A 17 -0.61 9.75 -12.84
C SER A 17 -1.77 10.53 -12.23
N ALA A 18 -2.27 11.53 -12.95
CA ALA A 18 -3.49 12.24 -12.59
C ALA A 18 -4.74 11.34 -12.71
N PRO A 19 -5.81 11.62 -11.94
CA PRO A 19 -7.13 11.04 -12.18
C PRO A 19 -7.57 11.22 -13.64
N LYS A 20 -8.40 10.29 -14.14
CA LYS A 20 -8.78 10.29 -15.55
C LYS A 20 -9.62 11.52 -15.89
N SER A 21 -10.57 11.88 -15.03
CA SER A 21 -11.44 13.05 -15.18
C SER A 21 -10.66 14.36 -15.28
N VAL A 22 -9.60 14.51 -14.48
CA VAL A 22 -8.67 15.64 -14.57
C VAL A 22 -8.00 15.68 -15.94
N SER A 23 -7.54 14.53 -16.44
CA SER A 23 -6.89 14.44 -17.76
C SER A 23 -7.86 14.83 -18.88
N VAL A 24 -9.12 14.41 -18.78
CA VAL A 24 -10.19 14.80 -19.72
C VAL A 24 -10.43 16.31 -19.67
N MET A 25 -10.65 16.89 -18.49
CA MET A 25 -10.94 18.32 -18.34
C MET A 25 -9.76 19.22 -18.73
N ALA A 26 -8.53 18.80 -18.44
CA ALA A 26 -7.34 19.55 -18.81
C ALA A 26 -7.07 19.52 -20.32
N MET A 27 -7.17 18.34 -20.95
CA MET A 27 -6.83 18.16 -22.36
C MET A 27 -7.96 18.56 -23.31
N LEU A 28 -9.19 18.06 -23.07
CA LEU A 28 -10.34 18.34 -23.92
C LEU A 28 -11.02 19.65 -23.50
N GLY A 29 -11.06 19.93 -22.20
CA GLY A 29 -11.66 21.16 -21.68
C GLY A 29 -10.72 22.36 -21.79
N GLY A 30 -9.44 22.14 -22.11
CA GLY A 30 -8.42 23.17 -22.28
C GLY A 30 -8.08 23.91 -20.99
N ASP A 31 -8.44 23.39 -19.82
CA ASP A 31 -8.19 24.05 -18.54
C ASP A 31 -6.76 23.79 -18.05
N LYS A 32 -5.85 24.68 -18.46
CA LYS A 32 -4.42 24.61 -18.08
C LYS A 32 -4.18 24.76 -16.58
N ARG A 33 -5.14 25.32 -15.81
CA ARG A 33 -5.02 25.47 -14.35
C ARG A 33 -4.93 24.11 -13.66
N LEU A 34 -5.54 23.07 -14.24
CA LEU A 34 -5.44 21.70 -13.76
C LEU A 34 -4.04 21.11 -13.96
N ILE A 35 -3.35 21.47 -15.06
CA ILE A 35 -1.97 21.07 -15.32
C ILE A 35 -1.03 21.72 -14.30
N ASP A 36 -1.25 23.01 -14.00
CA ASP A 36 -0.48 23.71 -12.96
C ASP A 36 -0.70 23.11 -11.57
N ALA A 37 -1.95 22.78 -11.25
CA ALA A 37 -2.29 22.08 -10.01
C ALA A 37 -1.62 20.69 -9.92
N HIS A 38 -1.59 19.94 -11.03
CA HIS A 38 -0.86 18.67 -11.12
C HIS A 38 0.64 18.86 -10.85
N ASN A 39 1.27 19.83 -11.50
CA ASN A 39 2.70 20.13 -11.35
C ASN A 39 3.07 20.49 -9.91
N ARG A 40 2.21 21.25 -9.22
CA ARG A 40 2.38 21.61 -7.81
C ARG A 40 2.26 20.37 -6.92
N ALA A 41 1.25 19.54 -7.14
CA ALA A 41 1.05 18.32 -6.36
C ALA A 41 2.20 17.32 -6.54
N VAL A 42 2.73 17.16 -7.76
CA VAL A 42 3.93 16.34 -8.00
C VAL A 42 5.14 16.91 -7.26
N THR A 43 5.31 18.23 -7.28
CA THR A 43 6.44 18.87 -6.56
C THR A 43 6.36 18.62 -5.06
N GLU A 44 5.17 18.70 -4.47
CA GLU A 44 4.99 18.43 -3.04
C GLU A 44 5.25 16.95 -2.72
N ALA A 45 4.73 16.02 -3.52
CA ALA A 45 5.02 14.60 -3.34
C ALA A 45 6.53 14.29 -3.46
N VAL A 46 7.25 14.95 -4.39
CA VAL A 46 8.70 14.80 -4.56
C VAL A 46 9.49 15.38 -3.38
N ARG A 47 9.06 16.51 -2.80
CA ARG A 47 9.68 17.04 -1.57
C ARG A 47 9.56 16.06 -0.42
N GLN A 48 8.41 15.42 -0.28
CA GLN A 48 8.24 14.42 0.76
C GLN A 48 9.12 13.18 0.49
N LEU A 49 9.31 12.78 -0.77
CA LEU A 49 10.27 11.73 -1.15
C LEU A 49 11.71 12.09 -0.82
N GLU A 50 12.10 13.35 -0.96
CA GLU A 50 13.44 13.85 -0.66
C GLU A 50 13.81 13.65 0.82
N THR A 51 12.84 13.68 1.73
CA THR A 51 13.08 13.39 3.17
C THR A 51 13.53 11.94 3.42
N LEU A 52 13.27 11.02 2.48
CA LEU A 52 13.71 9.63 2.54
C LEU A 52 15.06 9.41 1.83
N ALA A 53 15.63 10.44 1.19
CA ALA A 53 16.92 10.34 0.51
C ALA A 53 17.98 9.87 1.51
N ALA A 54 18.64 8.77 1.15
CA ALA A 54 19.64 8.13 1.98
C ALA A 54 20.80 7.63 1.12
N THR A 55 21.98 7.53 1.70
CA THR A 55 23.14 6.87 1.11
C THR A 55 23.71 5.81 2.06
N ARG A 56 24.58 4.95 1.55
CA ARG A 56 25.27 3.94 2.33
C ARG A 56 26.69 4.42 2.63
N VAL A 57 27.07 4.44 3.90
CA VAL A 57 28.41 4.80 4.36
C VAL A 57 29.04 3.58 5.04
N MET A 58 30.33 3.37 4.81
CA MET A 58 31.10 2.35 5.51
C MET A 58 31.94 3.03 6.60
N THR A 59 31.70 2.68 7.85
CA THR A 59 32.45 3.17 9.02
C THR A 59 32.97 1.95 9.78
N ASP A 60 34.28 1.86 9.99
CA ASP A 60 34.94 0.76 10.72
C ASP A 60 34.55 -0.65 10.24
N GLY A 61 34.43 -0.83 8.92
CA GLY A 61 34.05 -2.10 8.30
C GLY A 61 32.57 -2.46 8.42
N LYS A 62 31.76 -1.60 9.05
CA LYS A 62 30.30 -1.73 9.13
C LYS A 62 29.63 -0.79 8.15
N SER A 63 28.50 -1.25 7.64
CA SER A 63 27.71 -0.54 6.66
C SER A 63 26.51 0.09 7.31
N GLU A 64 26.34 1.39 7.18
CA GLU A 64 25.21 2.11 7.75
C GLU A 64 24.48 2.91 6.66
N THR A 65 23.15 3.04 6.81
CA THR A 65 22.32 3.88 5.96
C THR A 65 22.17 5.25 6.62
N VAL A 66 22.60 6.31 5.93
CA VAL A 66 22.57 7.68 6.43
C VAL A 66 21.62 8.51 5.57
N LEU A 67 20.68 9.21 6.22
CA LEU A 67 19.78 10.14 5.55
C LEU A 67 20.56 11.37 5.08
N THR A 68 20.40 11.71 3.81
CA THR A 68 21.05 12.86 3.17
C THR A 68 20.08 14.01 2.93
N GLY A 69 18.78 13.72 2.79
CA GLY A 69 17.72 14.73 2.67
C GLY A 69 17.82 15.60 1.42
N ASN A 70 18.47 15.12 0.35
CA ASN A 70 18.58 15.85 -0.91
C ASN A 70 18.55 14.91 -2.13
N LEU A 71 17.82 15.31 -3.18
CA LEU A 71 17.70 14.57 -4.44
C LEU A 71 17.91 15.49 -5.65
N ILE A 72 18.38 14.91 -6.76
CA ILE A 72 18.28 15.54 -8.07
C ILE A 72 17.17 14.84 -8.84
N VAL A 73 16.11 15.57 -9.20
CA VAL A 73 14.93 15.03 -9.86
C VAL A 73 14.59 15.81 -11.11
N ALA A 74 14.53 15.12 -12.26
CA ALA A 74 14.00 15.66 -13.50
C ALA A 74 12.53 15.25 -13.67
N LYS A 75 11.64 16.22 -13.92
CA LYS A 75 10.21 15.99 -14.07
C LYS A 75 9.81 16.14 -15.53
N PHE A 76 9.34 15.07 -16.16
CA PHE A 76 8.88 15.06 -17.54
C PHE A 76 7.38 14.85 -17.59
N ASN A 77 6.64 15.85 -18.05
CA ASN A 77 5.20 15.78 -18.18
C ASN A 77 4.81 15.18 -19.52
N HIS A 78 3.96 14.17 -19.46
CA HIS A 78 3.31 13.55 -20.60
C HIS A 78 1.79 13.62 -20.44
N ASP A 79 1.08 13.48 -21.54
CA ASP A 79 -0.36 13.75 -21.65
C ASP A 79 -1.17 12.59 -22.25
N THR A 80 -0.48 11.53 -22.70
CA THR A 80 -1.05 10.43 -23.47
C THR A 80 -0.62 9.08 -22.91
N ASN A 81 -1.56 8.14 -22.81
CA ASN A 81 -1.23 6.75 -22.46
C ASN A 81 -0.78 5.95 -23.71
N ARG A 82 -0.53 4.64 -23.52
CA ARG A 82 -0.13 3.75 -24.62
C ARG A 82 -1.23 3.50 -25.67
N ASN A 83 -2.48 3.73 -25.31
CA ASN A 83 -3.64 3.65 -26.21
C ASN A 83 -3.97 5.02 -26.82
N GLN A 84 -3.10 6.02 -26.63
CA GLN A 84 -3.26 7.38 -27.16
C GLN A 84 -4.53 8.05 -26.64
N GLU A 85 -4.87 7.81 -25.38
CA GLU A 85 -5.97 8.46 -24.66
C GLU A 85 -5.41 9.52 -23.70
N PRO A 86 -6.23 10.53 -23.30
CA PRO A 86 -5.82 11.56 -22.35
C PRO A 86 -5.38 10.93 -21.03
N GLN A 87 -4.11 11.11 -20.67
CA GLN A 87 -3.53 10.64 -19.42
C GLN A 87 -2.39 11.56 -19.02
N ILE A 88 -2.70 12.58 -18.22
CA ILE A 88 -1.67 13.44 -17.66
C ILE A 88 -0.89 12.64 -16.62
N HIS A 89 0.42 12.57 -16.82
CA HIS A 89 1.33 11.96 -15.87
C HIS A 89 2.70 12.62 -15.93
N THR A 90 3.38 12.63 -14.79
CA THR A 90 4.75 13.13 -14.68
C THR A 90 5.69 11.98 -14.35
N HIS A 91 6.71 11.79 -15.19
CA HIS A 91 7.88 10.97 -14.86
C HIS A 91 8.83 11.81 -14.01
N ALA A 92 8.85 11.57 -12.70
CA ALA A 92 9.84 12.16 -11.80
C ALA A 92 11.05 11.22 -11.74
N VAL A 93 12.01 11.46 -12.64
CA VAL A 93 13.26 10.70 -12.75
C VAL A 93 14.23 11.18 -11.67
N VAL A 94 14.34 10.38 -10.62
CA VAL A 94 15.29 10.56 -9.53
C VAL A 94 16.64 10.05 -9.97
N ILE A 95 17.63 10.94 -10.10
CA ILE A 95 19.00 10.57 -10.42
C ILE A 95 19.60 9.81 -9.24
N ASN A 96 20.35 8.75 -9.51
CA ASN A 96 21.02 7.96 -8.48
C ASN A 96 22.28 8.66 -7.94
N ALA A 97 22.08 9.84 -7.37
CA ALA A 97 23.09 10.68 -6.74
C ALA A 97 22.47 11.50 -5.61
N THR A 98 23.14 11.54 -4.47
CA THR A 98 22.79 12.39 -3.34
C THR A 98 24.06 12.88 -2.65
N GLN A 99 24.02 14.07 -2.09
CA GLN A 99 25.14 14.71 -1.43
C GLN A 99 25.16 14.38 0.05
N ASN A 100 26.33 14.02 0.56
CA ASN A 100 26.58 13.77 1.98
C ASN A 100 27.87 14.52 2.39
N GLY A 101 27.71 15.68 3.02
CA GLY A 101 28.80 16.64 3.20
C GLY A 101 29.37 17.09 1.85
N ASP A 102 30.69 16.99 1.68
CA ASP A 102 31.36 17.39 0.43
C ASP A 102 31.39 16.28 -0.64
N LYS A 103 30.78 15.13 -0.38
CA LYS A 103 30.84 13.96 -1.27
C LYS A 103 29.50 13.70 -1.94
N TRP A 104 29.57 13.39 -3.24
CA TRP A 104 28.44 12.81 -3.97
C TRP A 104 28.51 11.30 -3.91
N GLN A 105 27.42 10.69 -3.50
CA GLN A 105 27.29 9.24 -3.34
C GLN A 105 26.03 8.75 -4.05
N SER A 106 25.96 7.45 -4.32
CA SER A 106 24.75 6.82 -4.86
C SER A 106 23.65 6.76 -3.78
N LEU A 107 22.39 6.75 -4.20
CA LEU A 107 21.27 6.47 -3.30
C LEU A 107 21.44 5.06 -2.74
N GLY A 108 21.23 4.94 -1.43
CA GLY A 108 21.42 3.71 -0.68
C GLY A 108 20.44 2.65 -1.17
N THR A 109 20.94 1.43 -1.38
CA THR A 109 20.13 0.24 -1.58
C THR A 109 20.52 -0.79 -0.54
N ASP A 110 19.53 -1.34 0.14
CA ASP A 110 19.73 -2.43 1.09
C ASP A 110 18.64 -3.48 0.87
N LYS A 111 19.01 -4.57 0.20
CA LYS A 111 18.06 -5.65 -0.12
C LYS A 111 17.76 -6.56 1.07
N ILE A 112 18.62 -6.56 2.10
CA ILE A 112 18.52 -7.48 3.24
C ILE A 112 17.66 -6.82 4.32
N GLY A 113 18.07 -5.66 4.81
CA GLY A 113 17.34 -4.90 5.83
C GLY A 113 16.20 -4.05 5.26
N LYS A 114 16.12 -3.86 3.93
CA LYS A 114 15.12 -3.02 3.26
C LYS A 114 15.13 -1.56 3.74
N THR A 115 16.29 -1.08 4.16
CA THR A 115 16.48 0.27 4.70
C THR A 115 16.89 1.30 3.65
N GLY A 116 17.18 0.88 2.42
CA GLY A 116 17.60 1.74 1.32
C GLY A 116 16.50 2.69 0.83
N PHE A 117 16.89 3.67 0.00
CA PHE A 117 15.99 4.68 -0.54
C PHE A 117 14.83 4.05 -1.31
N ILE A 118 15.14 3.26 -2.34
CA ILE A 118 14.10 2.70 -3.22
C ILE A 118 13.23 1.66 -2.50
N GLU A 119 13.80 0.88 -1.57
CA GLU A 119 13.04 -0.06 -0.76
C GLU A 119 12.01 0.67 0.13
N ASN A 120 12.39 1.80 0.73
CA ASN A 120 11.47 2.66 1.46
C ASN A 120 10.39 3.26 0.54
N VAL A 121 10.75 3.72 -0.67
CA VAL A 121 9.79 4.24 -1.64
C VAL A 121 8.73 3.19 -2.01
N TYR A 122 9.14 1.95 -2.29
CA TYR A 122 8.19 0.86 -2.58
C TYR A 122 7.31 0.52 -1.36
N ALA A 123 7.88 0.44 -0.16
CA ALA A 123 7.11 0.19 1.06
C ALA A 123 6.04 1.26 1.31
N ASN A 124 6.33 2.51 0.94
CA ASN A 124 5.49 3.67 1.14
C ASN A 124 4.72 4.11 -0.12
N GLN A 125 4.69 3.30 -1.19
CA GLN A 125 4.11 3.72 -2.48
C GLN A 125 2.65 4.20 -2.39
N ILE A 126 1.85 3.56 -1.52
CA ILE A 126 0.44 3.92 -1.31
C ILE A 126 0.35 5.27 -0.59
N ALA A 127 1.22 5.50 0.39
CA ALA A 127 1.29 6.76 1.13
C ALA A 127 1.71 7.90 0.21
N PHE A 128 2.75 7.73 -0.60
CA PHE A 128 3.15 8.74 -1.60
C PHE A 128 2.07 9.04 -2.63
N GLY A 129 1.38 8.00 -3.11
CA GLY A 129 0.22 8.18 -3.97
C GLY A 129 -0.91 8.97 -3.29
N LYS A 130 -1.17 8.71 -2.00
CA LYS A 130 -2.16 9.44 -1.21
C LYS A 130 -1.75 10.90 -1.03
N LEU A 131 -0.50 11.17 -0.65
CA LEU A 131 0.03 12.53 -0.49
C LEU A 131 -0.10 13.34 -1.79
N TYR A 132 0.28 12.75 -2.92
CA TYR A 132 0.07 13.37 -4.22
C TYR A 132 -1.42 13.70 -4.46
N ARG A 133 -2.33 12.75 -4.23
CA ARG A 133 -3.77 12.94 -4.46
C ARG A 133 -4.40 13.97 -3.51
N GLU A 134 -3.97 14.01 -2.27
CA GLU A 134 -4.45 14.98 -1.27
C GLU A 134 -3.82 16.36 -1.44
N ALA A 135 -2.58 16.46 -1.93
CA ALA A 135 -2.03 17.74 -2.37
C ALA A 135 -2.73 18.25 -3.65
N PHE A 136 -3.27 17.34 -4.47
CA PHE A 136 -3.89 17.69 -5.74
C PHE A 136 -5.37 18.07 -5.63
N LYS A 137 -6.13 17.41 -4.76
CA LYS A 137 -7.58 17.60 -4.61
C LYS A 137 -7.98 19.04 -4.21
N PRO A 138 -7.39 19.69 -3.18
CA PRO A 138 -7.80 21.02 -2.77
C PRO A 138 -7.59 22.11 -3.84
N PRO A 139 -6.46 22.15 -4.59
CA PRO A 139 -6.34 23.04 -5.74
C PRO A 139 -7.42 22.83 -6.80
N VAL A 140 -7.84 21.59 -7.05
CA VAL A 140 -8.90 21.25 -8.01
C VAL A 140 -10.27 21.72 -7.50
N GLU A 141 -10.57 21.48 -6.23
CA GLU A 141 -11.82 21.94 -5.58
C GLU A 141 -11.88 23.46 -5.49
N LYS A 142 -10.73 24.13 -5.29
CA LYS A 142 -10.61 25.59 -5.32
C LYS A 142 -10.91 26.18 -6.70
N LEU A 143 -10.70 25.41 -7.77
CA LEU A 143 -11.12 25.78 -9.12
C LEU A 143 -12.63 25.51 -9.36
N GLY A 144 -13.37 25.08 -8.33
CA GLY A 144 -14.81 24.84 -8.38
C GLY A 144 -15.19 23.49 -8.98
N TYR A 145 -14.25 22.57 -9.16
CA TYR A 145 -14.56 21.20 -9.56
C TYR A 145 -14.99 20.37 -8.35
N GLU A 146 -16.13 19.70 -8.45
CA GLU A 146 -16.60 18.79 -7.41
C GLU A 146 -15.94 17.42 -7.59
N THR A 147 -15.47 16.82 -6.50
CA THR A 147 -14.78 15.52 -6.54
C THR A 147 -15.49 14.48 -5.69
N GLU A 148 -15.43 13.22 -6.12
CA GLU A 148 -15.99 12.07 -5.39
C GLU A 148 -14.98 10.93 -5.31
N VAL A 149 -15.02 10.16 -4.21
CA VAL A 149 -14.12 9.02 -3.98
C VAL A 149 -14.70 7.80 -4.68
N VAL A 150 -14.01 7.31 -5.72
CA VAL A 150 -14.47 6.19 -6.56
C VAL A 150 -13.66 4.92 -6.38
N GLY A 151 -12.63 4.93 -5.52
CA GLY A 151 -11.76 3.78 -5.34
C GLY A 151 -11.06 3.72 -3.98
N LYS A 152 -10.28 2.64 -3.79
CA LYS A 152 -9.50 2.41 -2.57
C LYS A 152 -8.41 3.47 -2.39
N HIS A 153 -7.92 3.65 -1.17
CA HIS A 153 -6.75 4.49 -0.84
C HIS A 153 -6.89 5.98 -1.28
N GLY A 154 -8.10 6.52 -1.23
CA GLY A 154 -8.36 7.92 -1.58
C GLY A 154 -8.26 8.21 -3.07
N MET A 155 -8.53 7.22 -3.94
CA MET A 155 -8.69 7.45 -5.37
C MET A 155 -10.00 8.18 -5.62
N TRP A 156 -9.94 9.31 -6.29
CA TRP A 156 -11.08 10.20 -6.54
C TRP A 156 -11.12 10.61 -8.02
N GLU A 157 -12.31 10.96 -8.48
CA GLU A 157 -12.58 11.53 -9.81
C GLU A 157 -13.50 12.75 -9.68
N MET A 158 -13.57 13.60 -10.70
CA MET A 158 -14.53 14.70 -10.75
C MET A 158 -15.93 14.16 -11.04
N LYS A 159 -16.92 14.66 -10.30
CA LYS A 159 -18.31 14.21 -10.39
C LYS A 159 -18.88 14.46 -11.78
N GLY A 160 -19.43 13.42 -12.40
CA GLY A 160 -20.14 13.50 -13.68
C GLY A 160 -19.25 13.53 -14.94
N VAL A 161 -17.93 13.52 -14.81
CA VAL A 161 -17.02 13.48 -15.98
C VAL A 161 -16.92 12.04 -16.51
N PRO A 162 -17.10 11.79 -17.82
CA PRO A 162 -17.05 10.44 -18.39
C PRO A 162 -15.61 9.92 -18.46
N VAL A 163 -15.25 9.02 -17.54
CA VAL A 163 -13.90 8.43 -17.47
C VAL A 163 -13.73 7.12 -18.24
N GLU A 164 -14.81 6.33 -18.36
CA GLU A 164 -14.77 4.99 -18.97
C GLU A 164 -14.35 4.98 -20.45
N PRO A 165 -14.85 5.90 -21.33
CA PRO A 165 -14.48 5.91 -22.74
C PRO A 165 -12.99 6.17 -23.01
N PHE A 166 -12.28 6.77 -22.04
CA PHE A 166 -10.86 7.11 -22.14
C PHE A 166 -9.97 6.22 -21.27
N SER A 167 -10.49 5.06 -20.85
CA SER A 167 -9.83 4.13 -19.93
C SER A 167 -9.66 2.73 -20.53
N THR A 168 -9.60 2.61 -21.87
CA THR A 168 -9.50 1.31 -22.56
C THR A 168 -8.28 0.52 -22.10
N ARG A 169 -7.15 1.18 -21.82
CA ARG A 169 -5.95 0.52 -21.30
C ARG A 169 -6.21 -0.21 -19.97
N SER A 170 -7.00 0.39 -19.07
CA SER A 170 -7.33 -0.25 -17.80
C SER A 170 -8.30 -1.42 -17.98
N GLN A 171 -9.17 -1.34 -18.99
CA GLN A 171 -10.12 -2.39 -19.33
C GLN A 171 -9.38 -3.61 -19.90
N GLU A 172 -8.49 -3.40 -20.89
CA GLU A 172 -7.63 -4.45 -21.47
C GLU A 172 -6.81 -5.20 -20.40
N VAL A 173 -6.16 -4.48 -19.47
CA VAL A 173 -5.37 -5.11 -18.41
C VAL A 173 -6.26 -5.93 -17.48
N ARG A 174 -7.46 -5.44 -17.17
CA ARG A 174 -8.40 -6.15 -16.30
C ARG A 174 -8.94 -7.40 -16.97
N GLU A 175 -9.26 -7.33 -18.26
CA GLU A 175 -9.73 -8.46 -19.06
C GLU A 175 -8.65 -9.53 -19.20
N ALA A 176 -7.41 -9.13 -19.48
CA ALA A 176 -6.29 -10.07 -19.62
C ALA A 176 -5.88 -10.72 -18.28
N ALA A 177 -5.90 -9.97 -17.17
CA ALA A 177 -5.49 -10.48 -15.87
C ALA A 177 -6.60 -11.25 -15.13
N GLY A 178 -7.86 -10.88 -15.35
CA GLY A 178 -9.02 -11.35 -14.58
C GLY A 178 -9.34 -10.46 -13.35
N PRO A 179 -10.56 -10.57 -12.79
CA PRO A 179 -11.04 -9.68 -11.73
C PRO A 179 -10.29 -9.81 -10.39
N ASP A 180 -9.85 -11.03 -10.04
CA ASP A 180 -9.17 -11.34 -8.78
C ASP A 180 -7.63 -11.46 -8.92
N ALA A 181 -7.09 -10.92 -10.01
CA ALA A 181 -5.67 -11.01 -10.31
C ALA A 181 -4.81 -10.34 -9.24
N SER A 182 -3.71 -11.01 -8.87
CA SER A 182 -2.68 -10.40 -8.03
C SER A 182 -2.06 -9.17 -8.72
N LEU A 183 -1.53 -8.22 -7.95
CA LEU A 183 -0.84 -7.04 -8.51
C LEU A 183 0.27 -7.45 -9.50
N LYS A 184 1.04 -8.50 -9.15
CA LYS A 184 2.10 -9.02 -10.01
C LYS A 184 1.57 -9.60 -11.32
N SER A 185 0.43 -10.29 -11.28
CA SER A 185 -0.24 -10.79 -12.48
C SER A 185 -0.71 -9.66 -13.38
N ARG A 186 -1.22 -8.57 -12.78
CA ARG A 186 -1.63 -7.37 -13.50
C ARG A 186 -0.44 -6.64 -14.15
N ASP A 187 0.72 -6.61 -13.50
CA ASP A 187 1.94 -6.03 -14.07
C ASP A 187 2.39 -6.78 -15.33
N VAL A 188 2.34 -8.13 -15.30
CA VAL A 188 2.65 -8.97 -16.47
C VAL A 188 1.64 -8.71 -17.59
N ALA A 189 0.33 -8.76 -17.29
CA ALA A 189 -0.71 -8.45 -18.26
C ALA A 189 -0.55 -7.03 -18.84
N ALA A 190 -0.12 -6.06 -18.02
CA ALA A 190 0.13 -4.69 -18.45
C ALA A 190 1.35 -4.55 -19.38
N LEU A 191 2.30 -5.47 -19.34
CA LEU A 191 3.42 -5.52 -20.27
C LEU A 191 3.05 -6.28 -21.55
N ASP A 192 2.34 -7.39 -21.44
CA ASP A 192 1.99 -8.26 -22.57
C ASP A 192 0.99 -7.60 -23.52
N THR A 193 -0.02 -6.91 -22.98
CA THR A 193 -1.02 -6.18 -23.77
C THR A 193 -0.53 -4.80 -24.23
N ARG A 194 0.72 -4.43 -23.94
CA ARG A 194 1.24 -3.10 -24.22
C ARG A 194 1.58 -2.95 -25.71
N LYS A 195 0.91 -2.03 -26.38
CA LYS A 195 1.26 -1.61 -27.73
C LYS A 195 2.56 -0.76 -27.76
N SER A 196 3.29 -0.83 -28.87
CA SER A 196 4.39 0.09 -29.16
C SER A 196 3.89 1.52 -29.27
N LYS A 197 4.74 2.50 -28.94
CA LYS A 197 4.34 3.91 -29.08
C LYS A 197 4.36 4.27 -30.56
N GLU A 198 3.20 4.60 -31.11
CA GLU A 198 3.07 5.12 -32.47
C GLU A 198 3.20 6.64 -32.45
N ALA A 199 3.83 7.19 -33.48
CA ALA A 199 3.85 8.62 -33.72
C ALA A 199 2.56 8.98 -34.49
N ILE A 200 1.63 9.64 -33.82
CA ILE A 200 0.34 10.07 -34.39
C ILE A 200 0.29 11.60 -34.33
N ASP A 201 -0.39 12.22 -35.30
CA ASP A 201 -0.63 13.65 -35.29
C ASP A 201 -1.51 14.04 -34.08
N PRO A 202 -1.02 14.93 -33.17
CA PRO A 202 -1.81 15.41 -32.04
C PRO A 202 -3.15 16.04 -32.43
N ALA A 203 -3.23 16.68 -33.61
CA ALA A 203 -4.46 17.32 -34.07
C ALA A 203 -5.54 16.29 -34.41
N GLU A 204 -5.18 15.21 -35.09
CA GLU A 204 -6.09 14.10 -35.41
C GLU A 204 -6.61 13.44 -34.14
N LYS A 205 -5.73 13.19 -33.16
CA LYS A 205 -6.13 12.60 -31.86
C LYS A 205 -7.06 13.50 -31.07
N MET A 206 -6.86 14.81 -31.09
CA MET A 206 -7.78 15.75 -30.44
C MET A 206 -9.18 15.68 -31.06
N VAL A 207 -9.29 15.55 -32.39
CA VAL A 207 -10.59 15.40 -33.07
C VAL A 207 -11.26 14.10 -32.67
N GLU A 208 -10.53 12.99 -32.63
CA GLU A 208 -11.02 11.69 -32.17
C GLU A 208 -11.55 11.77 -30.75
N TRP A 209 -10.77 12.32 -29.81
CA TRP A 209 -11.19 12.47 -28.41
C TRP A 209 -12.43 13.34 -28.25
N MET A 210 -12.53 14.43 -29.02
CA MET A 210 -13.71 15.29 -29.02
C MET A 210 -14.95 14.58 -29.56
N ASN A 211 -14.80 13.69 -30.54
CA ASN A 211 -15.90 12.89 -31.06
C ASN A 211 -16.35 11.84 -30.04
N THR A 212 -15.40 11.10 -29.44
CA THR A 212 -15.70 10.16 -28.34
C THR A 212 -16.41 10.86 -27.18
N LEU A 213 -15.98 12.08 -26.83
CA LEU A 213 -16.63 12.84 -25.77
C LEU A 213 -18.07 13.23 -26.16
N LYS A 214 -18.31 13.66 -27.40
CA LYS A 214 -19.67 13.99 -27.87
C LYS A 214 -20.62 12.80 -27.81
N GLU A 215 -20.14 11.58 -28.08
CA GLU A 215 -20.95 10.35 -27.99
C GLU A 215 -21.47 10.09 -26.58
N THR A 216 -20.78 10.59 -25.55
CA THR A 216 -21.24 10.48 -24.15
C THR A 216 -22.34 11.47 -23.79
N GLY A 217 -22.60 12.48 -24.63
CA GLY A 217 -23.52 13.58 -24.33
C GLY A 217 -23.00 14.57 -23.27
N PHE A 218 -21.71 14.49 -22.91
CA PHE A 218 -21.12 15.36 -21.89
C PHE A 218 -20.80 16.76 -22.45
N ASP A 219 -21.44 17.79 -21.87
CA ASP A 219 -21.13 19.19 -22.18
C ASP A 219 -19.93 19.70 -21.37
N ILE A 220 -18.75 19.62 -21.98
CA ILE A 220 -17.50 20.06 -21.36
C ILE A 220 -17.42 21.57 -21.12
N ARG A 221 -18.08 22.38 -21.96
CA ARG A 221 -18.05 23.84 -21.82
C ARG A 221 -18.95 24.26 -20.66
N GLY A 222 -20.18 23.77 -20.65
CA GLY A 222 -21.11 24.01 -19.54
C GLY A 222 -20.56 23.51 -18.20
N TYR A 223 -19.86 22.36 -18.18
CA TYR A 223 -19.22 21.86 -16.97
C TYR A 223 -18.14 22.81 -16.44
N ARG A 224 -17.31 23.37 -17.32
CA ARG A 224 -16.27 24.34 -16.95
C ARG A 224 -16.86 25.66 -16.47
N GLU A 225 -17.90 26.17 -17.14
CA GLU A 225 -18.61 27.38 -16.73
C GLU A 225 -19.27 27.21 -15.35
N ALA A 226 -19.87 26.04 -15.10
CA ALA A 226 -20.40 25.70 -13.77
C ALA A 226 -19.30 25.64 -12.71
N ALA A 227 -18.12 25.11 -13.03
CA ALA A 227 -16.97 25.12 -12.14
C ALA A 227 -16.49 26.54 -11.84
N ASP A 228 -16.36 27.40 -12.85
CA ASP A 228 -15.96 28.80 -12.66
C ASP A 228 -17.00 29.57 -11.81
N ALA A 229 -18.29 29.31 -11.99
CA ALA A 229 -19.36 29.88 -11.16
C ALA A 229 -19.23 29.46 -9.69
N ARG A 230 -19.01 28.16 -9.43
CA ARG A 230 -18.77 27.64 -8.07
C ARG A 230 -17.50 28.21 -7.45
N ALA A 231 -16.43 28.35 -8.22
CA ALA A 231 -15.19 28.96 -7.75
C ALA A 231 -15.39 30.43 -7.35
N ALA A 232 -16.18 31.19 -8.13
CA ALA A 232 -16.52 32.57 -7.81
C ALA A 232 -17.40 32.68 -6.54
N GLU A 233 -18.30 31.73 -6.30
CA GLU A 233 -19.09 31.64 -5.08
C GLU A 233 -18.21 31.31 -3.87
N LEU A 234 -17.33 30.30 -3.97
CA LEU A 234 -16.36 29.94 -2.95
C LEU A 234 -15.43 31.10 -2.57
N ALA A 235 -15.01 31.91 -3.55
CA ALA A 235 -14.18 33.09 -3.30
C ALA A 235 -14.92 34.23 -2.59
N ARG A 236 -16.25 34.27 -2.66
CA ARG A 236 -17.10 35.28 -1.99
C ARG A 236 -17.54 34.85 -0.59
N ALA A 237 -17.51 33.54 -0.30
CA ALA A 237 -17.86 33.03 1.02
C ALA A 237 -16.84 33.49 2.09
N PRO A 238 -17.29 33.91 3.28
CA PRO A 238 -16.37 34.23 4.37
C PRO A 238 -15.55 32.99 4.76
N ALA A 239 -14.26 33.17 5.01
CA ALA A 239 -13.36 32.08 5.37
C ALA A 239 -13.87 31.37 6.63
N ALA A 240 -14.23 30.09 6.51
CA ALA A 240 -14.57 29.27 7.66
C ALA A 240 -13.35 29.18 8.62
N PRO A 241 -13.56 29.18 9.94
CA PRO A 241 -12.47 28.96 10.89
C PRO A 241 -11.82 27.60 10.63
N VAL A 242 -10.51 27.61 10.42
CA VAL A 242 -9.72 26.39 10.25
C VAL A 242 -9.71 25.66 11.58
N ASN A 243 -10.37 24.50 11.66
CA ASN A 243 -10.28 23.64 12.84
C ASN A 243 -8.85 23.11 12.96
N THR A 244 -8.15 23.51 14.02
CA THR A 244 -6.76 23.10 14.31
C THR A 244 -6.65 21.77 15.06
N ASP A 245 -7.76 21.13 15.39
CA ASP A 245 -7.78 19.87 16.12
C ASP A 245 -7.54 18.69 15.14
N GLY A 246 -6.30 18.58 14.68
CA GLY A 246 -5.82 17.34 14.04
C GLY A 246 -5.72 16.20 15.06
N PRO A 247 -5.86 14.93 14.64
CA PRO A 247 -5.68 13.79 15.53
C PRO A 247 -4.27 13.81 16.15
N ASP A 248 -4.17 13.52 17.46
CA ASP A 248 -2.88 13.42 18.17
C ASP A 248 -2.00 12.38 17.46
N ILE A 249 -0.79 12.79 17.07
CA ILE A 249 0.18 11.93 16.39
C ILE A 249 0.46 10.66 17.20
N THR A 250 0.44 10.77 18.53
CA THR A 250 0.65 9.67 19.47
C THR A 250 -0.41 8.57 19.28
N ASP A 251 -1.68 8.96 19.14
CA ASP A 251 -2.79 8.03 18.95
C ASP A 251 -2.71 7.33 17.60
N VAL A 252 -2.29 8.07 16.56
CA VAL A 252 -2.14 7.53 15.21
C VAL A 252 -1.00 6.50 15.15
N VAL A 253 0.14 6.81 15.77
CA VAL A 253 1.27 5.87 15.89
C VAL A 253 0.88 4.64 16.70
N THR A 254 0.15 4.80 17.80
CA THR A 254 -0.31 3.68 18.64
C THR A 254 -1.24 2.74 17.85
N LYS A 255 -2.19 3.29 17.08
CA LYS A 255 -3.06 2.51 16.18
C LYS A 255 -2.27 1.84 15.06
N ALA A 256 -1.23 2.49 14.55
CA ALA A 256 -0.35 1.90 13.54
C ALA A 256 0.43 0.71 14.09
N ILE A 257 0.99 0.82 15.30
CA ILE A 257 1.71 -0.27 15.99
C ILE A 257 0.75 -1.44 16.24
N ALA A 258 -0.42 -1.21 16.83
CA ALA A 258 -1.40 -2.26 17.09
C ALA A 258 -1.81 -3.00 15.82
N GLY A 259 -2.18 -2.27 14.76
CA GLY A 259 -2.62 -2.89 13.50
C GLY A 259 -1.51 -3.63 12.74
N LEU A 260 -0.23 -3.27 12.94
CA LEU A 260 0.89 -4.07 12.44
C LEU A 260 1.14 -5.31 13.29
N SER A 261 1.00 -5.17 14.61
CA SER A 261 1.24 -6.24 15.59
C SER A 261 0.26 -7.40 15.46
N ASP A 262 -0.98 -7.13 15.05
CA ASP A 262 -1.98 -8.18 14.76
C ASP A 262 -1.56 -9.14 13.63
N ARG A 263 -0.70 -8.69 12.71
CA ARG A 263 -0.36 -9.43 11.48
C ARG A 263 1.10 -9.83 11.39
N LYS A 264 1.99 -9.14 12.09
CA LYS A 264 3.43 -9.34 12.05
C LYS A 264 4.00 -9.28 13.46
N VAL A 265 4.86 -10.23 13.80
CA VAL A 265 5.64 -10.24 15.07
C VAL A 265 6.82 -9.26 15.00
N GLN A 266 7.34 -9.03 13.79
CA GLN A 266 8.46 -8.12 13.53
C GLN A 266 8.13 -7.24 12.32
N PHE A 267 8.45 -5.96 12.40
CA PHE A 267 8.22 -4.99 11.33
C PHE A 267 9.34 -3.95 11.28
N THR A 268 9.55 -3.35 10.11
CA THR A 268 10.62 -2.37 9.91
C THR A 268 10.16 -0.95 10.21
N TYR A 269 11.10 -0.01 10.36
CA TYR A 269 10.78 1.42 10.46
C TYR A 269 9.92 1.89 9.27
N ALA A 270 10.22 1.38 8.06
CA ALA A 270 9.49 1.69 6.84
C ALA A 270 8.03 1.25 6.90
N ASP A 271 7.74 0.07 7.46
CA ASP A 271 6.38 -0.45 7.63
C ASP A 271 5.57 0.44 8.59
N LEU A 272 6.18 0.86 9.71
CA LEU A 272 5.57 1.76 10.69
C LEU A 272 5.31 3.14 10.09
N LEU A 273 6.28 3.71 9.40
CA LEU A 273 6.15 5.00 8.73
C LEU A 273 5.03 4.96 7.70
N ALA A 274 4.98 3.92 6.85
CA ALA A 274 3.94 3.73 5.86
C ALA A 274 2.54 3.64 6.47
N ARG A 275 2.41 2.89 7.57
CA ARG A 275 1.13 2.71 8.26
C ARG A 275 0.66 3.97 8.97
N THR A 276 1.58 4.71 9.59
CA THR A 276 1.31 5.96 10.31
C THR A 276 0.92 7.06 9.33
N VAL A 277 1.74 7.31 8.30
CA VAL A 277 1.48 8.32 7.26
C VAL A 277 0.20 7.99 6.49
N GLY A 278 -0.10 6.71 6.27
CA GLY A 278 -1.36 6.29 5.65
C GLY A 278 -2.63 6.70 6.41
N GLN A 279 -2.53 6.89 7.73
CA GLN A 279 -3.64 7.30 8.61
C GLN A 279 -3.72 8.81 8.84
N LEU A 280 -2.63 9.55 8.61
CA LEU A 280 -2.60 11.00 8.72
C LEU A 280 -3.20 11.69 7.48
N GLU A 281 -3.65 12.93 7.68
CA GLU A 281 -3.95 13.86 6.59
C GLU A 281 -2.64 14.32 5.93
N ALA A 282 -2.62 14.39 4.61
CA ALA A 282 -1.47 14.86 3.84
C ALA A 282 -1.33 16.37 3.96
N LYS A 283 -0.51 16.80 4.91
CA LYS A 283 -0.01 18.17 5.06
C LYS A 283 1.50 18.18 4.89
N ASP A 284 2.05 19.37 4.64
CA ASP A 284 3.49 19.54 4.56
C ASP A 284 4.14 19.13 5.90
N GLY A 285 5.23 18.35 5.84
CA GLY A 285 5.97 17.91 7.02
C GLY A 285 5.38 16.69 7.74
N VAL A 286 4.39 15.99 7.15
CA VAL A 286 3.79 14.78 7.74
C VAL A 286 4.80 13.67 7.99
N PHE A 287 5.80 13.49 7.13
CA PHE A 287 6.83 12.48 7.38
C PHE A 287 7.70 12.82 8.59
N ASP A 288 8.07 14.09 8.77
CA ASP A 288 8.85 14.51 9.94
C ASP A 288 8.05 14.41 11.23
N LEU A 289 6.75 14.76 11.17
CA LEU A 289 5.82 14.57 12.29
C LEU A 289 5.66 13.09 12.64
N ALA A 290 5.48 12.22 11.63
CA ALA A 290 5.38 10.78 11.81
C ALA A 290 6.67 10.19 12.38
N ARG A 291 7.84 10.63 11.90
CA ARG A 291 9.15 10.23 12.45
C ARG A 291 9.27 10.60 13.93
N LYS A 292 8.97 11.85 14.30
CA LYS A 292 8.96 12.29 15.71
C LYS A 292 8.01 11.46 16.58
N GLY A 293 6.83 11.14 16.06
CA GLY A 293 5.87 10.29 16.77
C GLY A 293 6.37 8.86 16.98
N ILE A 294 7.03 8.27 15.96
CA ILE A 294 7.64 6.94 16.06
C ILE A 294 8.83 6.95 17.03
N ASP A 295 9.67 7.98 16.98
CA ASP A 295 10.81 8.12 17.89
C ASP A 295 10.34 8.26 19.35
N ALA A 296 9.28 9.02 19.59
CA ALA A 296 8.64 9.10 20.91
C ALA A 296 8.05 7.75 21.37
N ALA A 297 7.54 6.93 20.46
CA ALA A 297 7.06 5.58 20.79
C ALA A 297 8.20 4.61 21.13
N ILE A 298 9.40 4.82 20.58
CA ILE A 298 10.63 4.10 20.98
C ILE A 298 11.05 4.53 22.39
N GLU A 299 11.06 5.83 22.67
CA GLU A 299 11.37 6.37 24.00
C GLU A 299 10.40 5.88 25.09
N ARG A 300 9.13 5.68 24.74
CA ARG A 300 8.09 5.16 25.63
C ARG A 300 8.03 3.63 25.71
N GLU A 301 9.01 2.94 25.13
CA GLU A 301 9.08 1.47 25.07
C GLU A 301 7.83 0.80 24.45
N GLN A 302 7.05 1.52 23.65
CA GLN A 302 5.95 0.92 22.86
C GLN A 302 6.50 0.13 21.67
N LEU A 303 7.63 0.61 21.14
CA LEU A 303 8.40 -0.02 20.08
C LEU A 303 9.75 -0.47 20.62
N ILE A 304 10.02 -1.77 20.51
CA ILE A 304 11.24 -2.37 21.05
C ILE A 304 12.15 -2.71 19.85
N PRO A 305 13.30 -2.04 19.70
CA PRO A 305 14.25 -2.36 18.64
C PRO A 305 14.89 -3.73 18.90
N LEU A 306 14.92 -4.57 17.86
CA LEU A 306 15.55 -5.89 17.89
C LEU A 306 17.00 -5.84 17.40
N ASP A 307 17.38 -4.78 16.69
CA ASP A 307 18.72 -4.53 16.18
C ASP A 307 19.30 -3.22 16.71
N ARG A 308 20.63 -3.08 16.65
CA ARG A 308 21.31 -1.85 17.04
C ARG A 308 21.10 -0.71 16.04
N GLU A 309 20.79 -1.06 14.80
CA GLU A 309 20.56 -0.11 13.70
C GLU A 309 19.14 0.48 13.71
N LYS A 310 18.27 0.06 14.65
CA LYS A 310 16.86 0.47 14.72
C LYS A 310 16.13 0.25 13.38
N GLY A 311 16.50 -0.83 12.66
CA GLY A 311 15.90 -1.23 11.40
C GLY A 311 14.72 -2.17 11.59
N LEU A 312 14.76 -3.00 12.65
CA LEU A 312 13.77 -4.03 12.95
C LEU A 312 13.20 -3.87 14.36
N PHE A 313 11.88 -3.90 14.47
CA PHE A 313 11.16 -3.69 15.72
C PHE A 313 10.18 -4.81 16.01
N THR A 314 9.93 -5.01 17.30
CA THR A 314 8.74 -5.68 17.80
C THR A 314 7.92 -4.70 18.66
N SER A 315 6.68 -5.05 18.96
CA SER A 315 5.82 -4.23 19.81
C SER A 315 5.91 -4.67 21.26
N ASN A 316 5.70 -3.74 22.19
CA ASN A 316 5.46 -4.13 23.58
C ASN A 316 4.18 -4.96 23.76
N ILE A 317 3.21 -4.85 22.85
CA ILE A 317 2.00 -5.66 22.83
C ILE A 317 2.37 -7.15 22.80
N HIS A 318 3.26 -7.56 21.87
CA HIS A 318 3.71 -8.95 21.79
C HIS A 318 4.45 -9.39 23.06
N VAL A 319 5.32 -8.55 23.60
CA VAL A 319 6.06 -8.87 24.83
C VAL A 319 5.13 -9.03 26.03
N LEU A 320 4.15 -8.14 26.17
CA LEU A 320 3.16 -8.20 27.23
C LEU A 320 2.23 -9.41 27.07
N ASP A 321 1.83 -9.74 25.84
CA ASP A 321 1.04 -10.94 25.56
C ASP A 321 1.81 -12.22 25.93
N GLU A 322 3.10 -12.31 25.57
CA GLU A 322 3.95 -13.44 25.95
C GLU A 322 4.13 -13.57 27.47
N LEU A 323 4.37 -12.45 28.16
CA LEU A 323 4.47 -12.41 29.62
C LEU A 323 3.15 -12.80 30.29
N ALA A 324 2.02 -12.32 29.76
CA ALA A 324 0.69 -12.65 30.25
C ALA A 324 0.38 -14.14 30.08
N VAL A 325 0.63 -14.71 28.90
CA VAL A 325 0.45 -16.15 28.63
C VAL A 325 1.33 -16.98 29.56
N LYS A 326 2.59 -16.56 29.78
CA LYS A 326 3.50 -17.25 30.71
C LYS A 326 2.98 -17.22 32.15
N ALA A 327 2.53 -16.06 32.63
CA ALA A 327 1.98 -15.91 33.97
C ALA A 327 0.69 -16.72 34.16
N LEU A 328 -0.24 -16.63 33.20
CA LEU A 328 -1.49 -17.41 33.19
C LEU A 328 -1.22 -18.92 33.15
N SER A 329 -0.25 -19.38 32.37
CA SER A 329 0.14 -20.79 32.31
C SER A 329 0.65 -21.30 33.66
N GLN A 330 1.49 -20.51 34.34
CA GLN A 330 1.97 -20.84 35.69
C GLN A 330 0.83 -20.84 36.71
N GLU A 331 -0.09 -19.88 36.62
CA GLU A 331 -1.23 -19.80 37.54
C GLU A 331 -2.19 -20.98 37.37
N VAL A 332 -2.53 -21.32 36.12
CA VAL A 332 -3.35 -22.50 35.79
C VAL A 332 -2.69 -23.78 36.31
N GLN A 333 -1.37 -23.92 36.18
CA GLN A 333 -0.66 -25.08 36.73
C GLN A 333 -0.69 -25.16 38.26
N ARG A 334 -0.76 -24.03 38.97
CA ARG A 334 -0.77 -23.99 40.45
C ARG A 334 -2.16 -24.10 41.05
N GLN A 335 -3.16 -23.43 40.45
CA GLN A 335 -4.51 -23.32 41.02
C GLN A 335 -5.49 -24.37 40.48
N ASN A 336 -5.40 -24.72 39.19
CA ASN A 336 -6.35 -25.65 38.61
C ASN A 336 -5.93 -27.09 38.94
N HIS A 337 -6.71 -27.71 39.81
CA HIS A 337 -6.67 -29.14 40.04
C HIS A 337 -7.78 -29.79 39.21
N VAL A 338 -7.42 -30.78 38.40
CA VAL A 338 -8.41 -31.58 37.68
C VAL A 338 -8.99 -32.59 38.66
N SER A 339 -10.16 -32.28 39.22
CA SER A 339 -10.90 -33.22 40.05
C SER A 339 -11.57 -34.28 39.16
N VAL A 340 -11.14 -35.52 39.27
CA VAL A 340 -11.81 -36.64 38.62
C VAL A 340 -13.02 -37.03 39.46
N THR A 341 -14.22 -36.61 39.04
CA THR A 341 -15.46 -37.10 39.63
C THR A 341 -15.81 -38.46 39.03
N PRO A 342 -15.89 -39.55 39.84
CA PRO A 342 -16.33 -40.83 39.33
C PRO A 342 -17.83 -40.74 38.97
N ASP A 343 -18.13 -40.67 37.68
CA ASP A 343 -19.49 -40.88 37.21
C ASP A 343 -19.79 -42.39 37.36
N ALA A 344 -20.67 -42.73 38.29
CA ALA A 344 -21.00 -44.11 38.64
C ALA A 344 -21.71 -44.88 37.51
N SER A 345 -21.93 -44.26 36.34
CA SER A 345 -22.75 -44.82 35.26
C SER A 345 -21.98 -45.45 34.09
N VAL A 346 -20.63 -45.36 34.00
CA VAL A 346 -19.90 -45.92 32.85
C VAL A 346 -18.62 -46.67 33.24
N VAL A 347 -18.71 -47.99 33.33
CA VAL A 347 -17.53 -48.88 33.36
C VAL A 347 -16.90 -48.91 31.97
N ARG A 348 -15.87 -48.09 31.73
CA ARG A 348 -15.10 -48.12 30.47
C ARG A 348 -14.11 -49.30 30.47
N ARG A 349 -14.39 -50.35 29.69
CA ARG A 349 -13.59 -51.60 29.63
C ARG A 349 -12.57 -51.69 28.47
N VAL A 350 -12.30 -50.63 27.72
CA VAL A 350 -11.32 -50.68 26.62
C VAL A 350 -10.50 -49.38 26.59
N PRO A 351 -9.16 -49.42 26.52
CA PRO A 351 -8.37 -48.21 26.38
C PRO A 351 -8.57 -47.69 24.95
N PHE A 352 -9.36 -46.63 24.79
CA PHE A 352 -9.53 -45.95 23.50
C PHE A 352 -8.38 -44.98 23.18
N SER A 353 -7.28 -45.05 23.93
CA SER A 353 -6.22 -44.04 23.92
C SER A 353 -4.88 -44.67 23.57
N ASP A 354 -4.08 -43.96 22.78
CA ASP A 354 -2.67 -44.30 22.62
C ASP A 354 -1.92 -44.20 23.95
N ALA A 355 -0.74 -44.83 24.03
CA ALA A 355 0.10 -44.86 25.24
C ALA A 355 0.46 -43.44 25.75
N VAL A 356 0.47 -42.44 24.86
CA VAL A 356 0.79 -41.04 25.18
C VAL A 356 -0.36 -40.39 25.95
N SER A 357 -1.60 -40.62 25.55
CA SER A 357 -2.75 -40.04 26.26
C SER A 357 -3.13 -40.80 27.53
N VAL A 358 -2.70 -42.06 27.69
CA VAL A 358 -2.72 -42.77 28.98
C VAL A 358 -1.73 -42.14 29.97
N LEU A 359 -0.50 -41.83 29.54
CA LEU A 359 0.48 -41.12 30.38
C LEU A 359 0.03 -39.69 30.76
N ALA A 360 -0.73 -39.02 29.89
CA ALA A 360 -1.31 -37.70 30.18
C ALA A 360 -2.44 -37.77 31.23
N GLN A 361 -3.11 -38.92 31.40
CA GLN A 361 -4.11 -39.13 32.45
C GLN A 361 -3.49 -39.28 33.83
N ASP A 362 -2.25 -39.77 33.93
CA ASP A 362 -1.52 -39.90 35.20
C ASP A 362 -0.90 -38.58 35.70
N ARG A 363 -0.80 -37.56 34.83
CA ARG A 363 -0.36 -36.19 35.16
C ARG A 363 -1.37 -35.18 34.65
N LEU A 364 -2.46 -35.01 35.39
CA LEU A 364 -3.54 -34.08 35.03
C LEU A 364 -3.12 -32.62 35.25
N GLY A 365 -2.51 -32.03 34.23
CA GLY A 365 -2.25 -30.58 34.09
C GLY A 365 -2.48 -30.14 32.64
N ASN A 366 -2.06 -28.91 32.26
CA ASN A 366 -2.14 -28.46 30.87
C ASN A 366 -1.26 -29.35 29.96
N GLY A 367 -1.88 -30.15 29.10
CA GLY A 367 -1.20 -31.03 28.14
C GLY A 367 -1.30 -30.53 26.70
N TYR A 368 -0.17 -30.51 25.98
CA TYR A 368 -0.12 -30.25 24.53
C TYR A 368 0.13 -31.55 23.79
N CYS A 369 -0.90 -32.08 23.12
CA CYS A 369 -0.78 -33.28 22.28
C CYS A 369 -0.43 -32.89 20.84
N PHE A 370 0.76 -33.24 20.39
CA PHE A 370 1.19 -33.04 19.00
C PHE A 370 0.89 -34.30 18.18
N ARG A 371 0.04 -34.19 17.15
CA ARG A 371 -0.23 -35.28 16.21
C ARG A 371 0.11 -34.85 14.79
N SER A 372 1.06 -35.52 14.15
CA SER A 372 1.37 -35.32 12.74
C SER A 372 0.75 -36.42 11.89
N GLY A 373 -0.38 -36.12 11.23
CA GLY A 373 -1.01 -37.03 10.26
C GLY A 373 -1.91 -36.25 9.30
N ARG A 374 -1.54 -36.22 8.01
CA ARG A 374 -2.43 -35.72 6.93
C ARG A 374 -3.43 -36.83 6.60
N CYS A 375 -4.72 -36.51 6.56
CA CYS A 375 -5.74 -37.38 5.96
C CYS A 375 -5.52 -37.43 4.44
N ASN A 376 -4.78 -38.43 3.95
CA ASN A 376 -4.90 -38.85 2.55
C ASN A 376 -6.13 -39.75 2.44
N ARG A 377 -7.11 -39.35 1.61
CA ARG A 377 -8.19 -40.24 1.16
C ARG A 377 -7.56 -41.52 0.57
N PRO A 378 -8.02 -42.72 0.94
CA PRO A 378 -7.65 -43.91 0.20
C PRO A 378 -8.45 -43.94 -1.11
N ALA A 379 -7.75 -43.87 -2.23
CA ALA A 379 -8.24 -44.33 -3.51
C ALA A 379 -8.27 -45.86 -3.51
N GLY A 380 -9.41 -46.45 -3.91
CA GLY A 380 -9.46 -47.77 -4.55
C GLY A 380 -9.76 -48.99 -3.68
N ALA A 381 -11.05 -49.28 -3.50
CA ALA A 381 -11.64 -50.62 -3.57
C ALA A 381 -13.15 -50.37 -3.78
N GLY A 382 -13.73 -50.53 -4.96
CA GLY A 382 -13.91 -51.82 -5.63
C GLY A 382 -15.32 -52.31 -5.35
N GLY A 383 -16.31 -51.85 -6.14
CA GLY A 383 -17.71 -52.26 -5.99
C GLY A 383 -18.64 -51.53 -6.95
N ARG A 384 -18.60 -51.90 -8.24
CA ARG A 384 -19.69 -51.62 -9.17
C ARG A 384 -20.88 -52.47 -8.77
N VAL A 385 -22.03 -51.87 -8.53
CA VAL A 385 -23.33 -52.57 -8.59
C VAL A 385 -24.04 -52.02 -9.82
N ASN A 386 -24.15 -52.87 -10.85
CA ASN A 386 -24.96 -52.59 -12.02
C ASN A 386 -26.42 -53.01 -11.70
N PRO A 387 -27.43 -52.27 -12.18
CA PRO A 387 -28.84 -52.59 -12.01
C PRO A 387 -29.29 -53.56 -13.12
N ASP A 388 -29.98 -54.65 -12.76
CA ASP A 388 -31.05 -55.32 -13.54
C ASP A 388 -31.55 -56.58 -12.77
N GLY A 389 -32.88 -56.72 -12.64
CA GLY A 389 -33.61 -57.73 -11.85
C GLY A 389 -33.66 -59.15 -12.48
N PRO A 390 -34.68 -60.03 -12.23
CA PRO A 390 -36.04 -59.75 -11.71
C PRO A 390 -36.69 -60.77 -10.72
N GLY A 391 -37.85 -60.36 -10.15
CA GLY A 391 -38.99 -61.22 -9.77
C GLY A 391 -38.99 -61.80 -8.35
N ALA A 392 -40.11 -62.12 -7.70
CA ALA A 392 -41.54 -61.87 -7.89
C ALA A 392 -42.25 -62.40 -6.61
N GLY A 393 -43.35 -61.77 -6.20
CA GLY A 393 -44.33 -62.30 -5.23
C GLY A 393 -43.98 -62.05 -3.75
N ALA A 394 -44.88 -61.64 -2.88
CA ALA A 394 -46.32 -61.38 -2.96
C ALA A 394 -46.68 -60.31 -1.91
#